data_AF-A0A9R0Q0F3-F1
#
_entry.id   AF-A0A9R0Q0F3-F1
#
_cell.length_a   1.000
_cell.length_b   1.000
_cell.length_c   1.000
_cell.angle_alpha   90.00
_cell.angle_beta   90.00
_cell.angle_gamma   90.00
#
_symmetry.space_group_name_H-M   'P 1'
#
loop_
_entity.id
_entity.type
_entity.pdbx_description
1 polymer ?
#
loop_
_entity_poly.entity_id
_entity_poly.type
_entity_poly.pdbx_seq_one_letter_code
_entity_poly.pdbx_strand_id
1 'polypeptide(L)'
;MTIKINPRDRAEKDYEFREEGDRIEEYFRKFSNGGTLHMGLATIFRGYICMIAKNSVRLASIVMGKPGIISEDARLTTLMTPRKGEKMTLGVYVRNFVSTAEDAYNDKVTEETIVTFLGALQGVAAMSYFMAQDTLAKIGDDEASSLYCGKDSVFNRPWLEYTRKTDNLRREFKAAPPQHPDGIVMNTVTEAMKLTESFVRLMTVRRRTALLGLIPTVTTGSAVAV
;
A
#
# COMPACT_ATOMS: atom_id res chain seq x y z
N MET A 1 -8.52 -25.63 -16.44
CA MET A 1 -7.67 -24.86 -15.52
C MET A 1 -8.27 -24.95 -14.14
N THR A 2 -7.60 -25.61 -13.19
CA THR A 2 -8.16 -25.90 -11.87
C THR A 2 -7.46 -25.02 -10.84
N ILE A 3 -8.14 -23.97 -10.37
CA ILE A 3 -7.60 -23.05 -9.34
C ILE A 3 -7.92 -23.64 -7.98
N LYS A 4 -6.91 -24.07 -7.22
CA LYS A 4 -7.07 -24.49 -5.82
C LYS A 4 -6.86 -23.28 -4.90
N ILE A 5 -7.87 -22.96 -4.10
CA ILE A 5 -7.83 -21.88 -3.10
C ILE A 5 -7.36 -22.49 -1.78
N ASN A 6 -6.30 -21.94 -1.18
CA ASN A 6 -5.77 -22.40 0.11
C ASN A 6 -6.78 -22.09 1.24
N PRO A 7 -7.00 -22.97 2.23
CA PRO A 7 -7.93 -22.70 3.33
C PRO A 7 -7.51 -21.46 4.15
N ARG A 8 -8.51 -20.66 4.50
CA ARG A 8 -8.43 -19.34 5.18
C ARG A 8 -7.56 -19.33 6.44
N ASP A 9 -7.53 -20.45 7.18
CA ASP A 9 -6.95 -20.51 8.53
C ASP A 9 -5.42 -20.66 8.56
N ARG A 10 -4.79 -21.05 7.44
CA ARG A 10 -3.31 -21.08 7.31
C ARG A 10 -2.71 -19.76 6.82
N ALA A 11 -3.53 -18.87 6.27
CA ALA A 11 -3.09 -17.60 5.67
C ALA A 11 -2.91 -16.46 6.69
N GLU A 12 -3.56 -16.53 7.86
CA GLU A 12 -3.53 -15.44 8.84
C GLU A 12 -2.18 -15.25 9.54
N LYS A 13 -1.35 -16.29 9.64
CA LYS A 13 -0.07 -16.22 10.37
C LYS A 13 1.14 -15.87 9.50
N ASP A 14 0.97 -15.79 8.18
CA ASP A 14 2.10 -15.91 7.26
C ASP A 14 2.08 -14.82 6.18
N TYR A 15 1.87 -13.55 6.59
CA TYR A 15 1.95 -12.38 5.71
C TYR A 15 3.32 -11.71 5.80
N GLU A 16 3.74 -11.06 4.72
CA GLU A 16 5.02 -10.33 4.66
C GLU A 16 5.06 -9.20 5.69
N PHE A 17 6.24 -8.88 6.24
CA PHE A 17 6.43 -7.81 7.23
C PHE A 17 5.65 -7.97 8.56
N ARG A 18 5.33 -9.22 8.92
CA ARG A 18 4.61 -9.55 10.16
C ARG A 18 5.37 -9.08 11.42
N GLU A 19 6.67 -9.30 11.48
CA GLU A 19 7.50 -8.95 12.64
C GLU A 19 7.48 -7.44 12.91
N GLU A 20 7.54 -6.65 11.84
CA GLU A 20 7.43 -5.19 11.91
C GLU A 20 6.03 -4.75 12.38
N GLY A 21 4.98 -5.41 11.90
CA GLY A 21 3.61 -5.19 12.38
C GLY A 21 3.42 -5.54 13.86
N ASP A 22 4.01 -6.64 14.32
CA ASP A 22 3.98 -7.10 15.71
C ASP A 22 4.76 -6.13 16.62
N ARG A 23 5.88 -5.59 16.16
CA ARG A 23 6.66 -4.58 16.90
C ARG A 23 5.86 -3.30 17.12
N ILE A 24 5.15 -2.82 16.09
CA ILE A 24 4.26 -1.65 16.22
C ILE A 24 3.10 -1.95 17.18
N GLU A 25 2.53 -3.16 17.12
CA GLU A 25 1.49 -3.59 18.04
C GLU A 25 1.95 -3.61 19.50
N GLU A 26 3.21 -3.98 19.75
CA GLU A 26 3.80 -3.92 21.08
C GLU A 26 3.84 -2.49 21.62
N TYR A 27 4.25 -1.52 20.80
CA TYR A 27 4.20 -0.09 21.18
C TYR A 27 2.77 0.34 21.51
N PHE A 28 1.80 -0.02 20.66
CA PHE A 28 0.39 0.30 20.88
C PHE A 28 -0.14 -0.27 22.21
N ARG A 29 0.14 -1.54 22.49
CA ARG A 29 -0.35 -2.24 23.69
C ARG A 29 0.20 -1.64 24.99
N LYS A 30 1.44 -1.15 24.96
CA LYS A 30 2.06 -0.46 26.11
C LYS A 30 1.29 0.81 26.50
N PHE A 31 0.60 1.46 25.57
CA PHE A 31 -0.29 2.59 25.89
C PHE A 31 -1.60 2.15 26.56
N SER A 32 -2.17 1.01 26.15
CA SER A 32 -3.45 0.50 26.68
C SER A 32 -3.33 -0.08 28.10
N ASN A 33 -2.15 -0.56 28.48
CA ASN A 33 -1.92 -1.19 29.79
C ASN A 33 -1.62 -0.19 30.93
N GLY A 34 -1.69 1.13 30.67
CA GLY A 34 -1.35 2.20 31.62
C GLY A 34 -2.33 2.42 32.79
N GLY A 35 -3.41 1.64 32.90
CA GLY A 35 -4.21 1.56 34.13
C GLY A 35 -5.10 2.77 34.48
N THR A 36 -5.33 3.72 33.58
CA THR A 36 -6.21 4.87 33.86
C THR A 36 -7.47 4.86 32.99
N LEU A 37 -8.64 5.05 33.63
CA LEU A 37 -9.96 5.21 32.99
C LEU A 37 -10.04 6.42 32.04
N HIS A 38 -9.10 7.36 32.17
CA HIS A 38 -8.96 8.52 31.30
C HIS A 38 -7.58 8.49 30.64
N MET A 39 -7.57 8.37 29.32
CA MET A 39 -6.38 8.46 28.49
C MET A 39 -6.25 9.92 28.03
N GLY A 40 -5.15 10.60 28.38
CA GLY A 40 -4.91 11.97 27.94
C GLY A 40 -4.81 12.09 26.42
N LEU A 41 -5.15 13.26 25.87
CA LEU A 41 -5.14 13.52 24.41
C LEU A 41 -3.79 13.16 23.75
N ALA A 42 -2.66 13.44 24.41
CA ALA A 42 -1.34 13.07 23.92
C ALA A 42 -1.15 11.54 23.77
N THR A 43 -1.71 10.74 24.67
CA THR A 43 -1.66 9.27 24.57
C THR A 43 -2.57 8.75 23.47
N ILE A 44 -3.75 9.37 23.29
CA ILE A 44 -4.64 9.07 22.16
C ILE A 44 -3.94 9.36 20.83
N PHE A 45 -3.30 10.53 20.71
CA PHE A 45 -2.55 10.93 19.53
C PHE A 45 -1.43 9.94 19.19
N ARG A 46 -0.59 9.59 20.16
CA ARG A 46 0.51 8.63 19.96
C ARG A 46 0.03 7.23 19.58
N GLY A 47 -1.02 6.75 20.25
CA GLY A 47 -1.67 5.48 19.91
C GLY A 47 -2.25 5.48 18.51
N TYR A 48 -2.83 6.62 18.08
CA TYR A 48 -3.35 6.81 16.74
C TYR A 48 -2.26 6.70 15.66
N ILE A 49 -1.10 7.36 15.86
CA ILE A 49 0.03 7.26 14.93
C ILE A 49 0.53 5.81 14.83
N CYS A 50 0.63 5.08 15.94
CA CYS A 50 1.00 3.66 15.93
C CYS A 50 -0.01 2.82 15.13
N MET A 51 -1.32 3.05 15.31
CA MET A 51 -2.36 2.35 14.56
C MET A 51 -2.26 2.60 13.05
N ILE A 52 -2.06 3.85 12.65
CA ILE A 52 -1.90 4.21 11.24
C ILE A 52 -0.63 3.59 10.65
N ALA A 53 0.51 3.63 11.37
CA ALA A 53 1.74 2.97 10.95
C ALA A 53 1.59 1.47 10.75
N LYS A 54 0.88 0.78 11.66
CA LYS A 54 0.56 -0.65 11.51
C LYS A 54 -0.27 -0.93 10.25
N ASN A 55 -1.26 -0.09 9.98
CA ASN A 55 -2.08 -0.23 8.77
C ASN A 55 -1.24 -0.01 7.49
N SER A 56 -0.25 0.87 7.52
CA SER A 56 0.69 1.05 6.41
C SER A 56 1.58 -0.18 6.17
N VAL A 57 2.04 -0.86 7.23
CA VAL A 57 2.77 -2.15 7.11
C VAL A 57 1.88 -3.22 6.47
N ARG A 58 0.62 -3.32 6.89
CA ARG A 58 -0.37 -4.22 6.26
C ARG A 58 -0.55 -3.89 4.78
N LEU A 59 -0.58 -2.61 4.42
CA LEU A 59 -0.70 -2.20 3.03
C LEU A 59 0.51 -2.61 2.20
N ALA A 60 1.73 -2.46 2.71
CA ALA A 60 2.94 -2.99 2.07
C ALA A 60 2.88 -4.52 1.91
N SER A 61 2.30 -5.22 2.88
CA SER A 61 2.07 -6.67 2.83
C SER A 61 1.08 -7.06 1.73
N ILE A 62 0.04 -6.25 1.51
CA ILE A 62 -0.94 -6.43 0.42
C ILE A 62 -0.26 -6.27 -0.95
N VAL A 63 0.64 -5.29 -1.10
CA VAL A 63 1.41 -5.09 -2.34
C VAL A 63 2.29 -6.30 -2.65
N MET A 64 2.90 -6.85 -1.60
CA MET A 64 3.67 -8.10 -1.67
C MET A 64 2.82 -9.35 -1.90
N GLY A 65 1.49 -9.22 -1.96
CA GLY A 65 0.51 -10.30 -1.86
C GLY A 65 1.05 -11.67 -2.24
N LYS A 66 1.23 -12.54 -1.22
CA LYS A 66 1.33 -13.98 -1.46
C LYS A 66 0.10 -14.35 -2.28
N PRO A 67 0.26 -14.92 -3.48
CA PRO A 67 -0.88 -15.34 -4.24
C PRO A 67 -1.46 -16.53 -3.49
N GLY A 68 -2.64 -16.36 -2.89
CA GLY A 68 -3.48 -17.50 -2.50
C GLY A 68 -3.96 -18.31 -3.71
N ILE A 69 -3.47 -17.97 -4.92
CA ILE A 69 -3.68 -18.65 -6.18
C ILE A 69 -2.40 -19.45 -6.43
N ILE A 70 -2.45 -20.75 -6.13
CA ILE A 70 -1.45 -21.68 -6.64
C ILE A 70 -1.90 -21.99 -8.07
N SER A 71 -1.19 -21.43 -9.04
CA SER A 71 -1.36 -21.82 -10.44
C SER A 71 -0.45 -23.01 -10.72
N GLU A 72 -0.97 -24.04 -11.38
CA GLU A 72 -0.12 -25.12 -11.93
C GLU A 72 0.75 -24.60 -13.08
N ASP A 73 0.46 -23.41 -13.61
CA ASP A 73 1.32 -22.72 -14.58
C ASP A 73 2.49 -22.03 -13.85
N ALA A 74 3.71 -22.53 -14.11
CA ALA A 74 4.96 -22.00 -13.58
C ALA A 74 5.24 -20.54 -14.00
N ARG A 75 4.75 -20.10 -15.16
CA ARG A 75 4.87 -18.71 -15.61
C ARG A 75 4.03 -17.78 -14.74
N LEU A 76 2.77 -18.15 -14.50
CA LEU A 76 1.89 -17.40 -13.61
C LEU A 76 2.48 -17.40 -12.20
N THR A 77 2.90 -18.54 -11.66
CA THR A 77 3.52 -18.61 -10.33
C THR A 77 4.73 -17.68 -10.19
N THR A 78 5.55 -17.54 -11.24
CA THR A 78 6.70 -16.62 -11.26
C THR A 78 6.27 -15.15 -11.31
N LEU A 79 5.27 -14.79 -12.12
CA LEU A 79 4.72 -13.43 -12.22
C LEU A 79 3.99 -12.99 -10.93
N MET A 80 3.41 -13.95 -10.23
CA MET A 80 2.68 -13.73 -9.00
C MET A 80 3.61 -13.62 -7.78
N THR A 81 4.81 -14.21 -7.82
CA THR A 81 5.78 -14.16 -6.71
C THR A 81 6.57 -12.86 -6.74
N PRO A 82 6.50 -12.01 -5.70
CA PRO A 82 7.34 -10.81 -5.63
C PRO A 82 8.83 -11.17 -5.67
N ARG A 83 9.61 -10.37 -6.39
CA ARG A 83 11.06 -10.53 -6.49
C ARG A 83 11.74 -10.07 -5.20
N LYS A 84 12.94 -10.62 -4.92
CA LYS A 84 13.77 -10.23 -3.79
C LYS A 84 14.00 -8.71 -3.71
N GLY A 85 14.24 -8.07 -4.86
CA GLY A 85 14.40 -6.61 -4.96
C GLY A 85 13.14 -5.85 -4.56
N GLU A 86 11.95 -6.32 -4.95
CA GLU A 86 10.67 -5.69 -4.59
C GLU A 86 10.42 -5.78 -3.09
N LYS A 87 10.71 -6.94 -2.47
CA LYS A 87 10.66 -7.13 -1.02
C LYS A 87 11.62 -6.18 -0.28
N MET A 88 12.85 -6.06 -0.76
CA MET A 88 13.86 -5.17 -0.17
C MET A 88 13.43 -3.71 -0.22
N THR A 89 12.93 -3.25 -1.37
CA THR A 89 12.44 -1.88 -1.55
C THR A 89 11.25 -1.58 -0.64
N LEU A 90 10.24 -2.46 -0.60
CA LEU A 90 9.11 -2.28 0.33
C LEU A 90 9.56 -2.33 1.79
N GLY A 91 10.58 -3.13 2.11
CA GLY A 91 11.20 -3.17 3.44
C GLY A 91 11.80 -1.84 3.89
N VAL A 92 12.28 -0.98 2.96
CA VAL A 92 12.72 0.39 3.30
C VAL A 92 11.55 1.22 3.82
N TYR A 93 10.41 1.18 3.13
CA TYR A 93 9.22 1.94 3.54
C TYR A 93 8.60 1.38 4.83
N VAL A 94 8.60 0.06 4.99
CA VAL A 94 8.15 -0.59 6.23
C VAL A 94 8.99 -0.17 7.43
N ARG A 95 10.32 -0.08 7.29
CA ARG A 95 11.19 0.43 8.36
C ARG A 95 10.82 1.85 8.76
N ASN A 96 10.48 2.72 7.80
CA ASN A 96 10.02 4.07 8.12
C ASN A 96 8.72 4.07 8.95
N PHE A 97 7.77 3.17 8.66
CA PHE A 97 6.55 3.03 9.48
C PHE A 97 6.86 2.56 10.90
N VAL A 98 7.79 1.62 11.06
CA VAL A 98 8.25 1.16 12.39
C VAL A 98 8.91 2.30 13.15
N SER A 99 9.80 3.07 12.50
CA SER A 99 10.44 4.24 13.10
C SER A 99 9.41 5.31 13.50
N THR A 100 8.41 5.59 12.67
CA THR A 100 7.33 6.52 13.02
C THR A 100 6.54 6.06 14.25
N ALA A 101 6.24 4.77 14.37
CA ALA A 101 5.57 4.22 15.55
C ALA A 101 6.47 4.27 16.80
N GLU A 102 7.77 4.06 16.64
CA GLU A 102 8.76 4.18 17.72
C GLU A 102 8.91 5.64 18.19
N ASP A 103 8.94 6.60 17.28
CA ASP A 103 8.93 8.03 17.60
C ASP A 103 7.63 8.42 18.33
N ALA A 104 6.48 7.92 17.88
CA ALA A 104 5.20 8.10 18.57
C ALA A 104 5.21 7.49 19.97
N TYR A 105 5.78 6.29 20.12
CA TYR A 105 5.93 5.64 21.41
C TYR A 105 6.78 6.46 22.40
N ASN A 106 7.88 7.02 21.90
CA ASN A 106 8.85 7.76 22.70
C ASN A 106 8.56 9.27 22.84
N ASP A 107 7.41 9.75 22.35
CA ASP A 107 7.05 11.18 22.36
C ASP A 107 8.01 12.07 21.56
N LYS A 108 8.51 11.56 20.42
CA LYS A 108 9.50 12.18 19.53
C LYS A 108 8.98 12.46 18.13
N VAL A 109 7.65 12.56 17.96
CA VAL A 109 7.07 12.85 16.63
C VAL A 109 7.43 14.27 16.22
N THR A 110 8.15 14.39 15.11
CA THR A 110 8.53 15.67 14.50
C THR A 110 7.85 15.87 13.15
N GLU A 111 7.96 17.07 12.58
CA GLU A 111 7.58 17.30 11.18
C GLU A 111 8.28 16.32 10.23
N GLU A 112 9.58 16.07 10.45
CA GLU A 112 10.37 15.13 9.65
C GLU A 112 9.85 13.69 9.77
N THR A 113 9.44 13.27 10.97
CA THR A 113 8.80 11.97 11.19
C THR A 113 7.56 11.82 10.28
N ILE A 114 6.72 12.85 10.22
CA ILE A 114 5.49 12.83 9.40
C ILE A 114 5.80 12.92 7.91
N VAL A 115 6.74 13.79 7.49
CA VAL A 115 7.15 13.89 6.08
C VAL A 115 7.73 12.56 5.58
N THR A 116 8.55 11.91 6.39
CA THR A 116 9.12 10.58 6.11
C THR A 116 8.04 9.51 6.01
N PHE A 117 7.06 9.53 6.92
CA PHE A 117 5.90 8.66 6.88
C PHE A 117 5.09 8.82 5.58
N LEU A 118 4.80 10.06 5.17
CA LEU A 118 4.12 10.36 3.91
C LEU A 118 4.92 9.90 2.69
N GLY A 119 6.25 10.06 2.73
CA GLY A 119 7.15 9.54 1.69
C GLY A 119 7.10 8.02 1.58
N ALA A 120 7.05 7.32 2.71
CA ALA A 120 6.93 5.87 2.73
C ALA A 120 5.59 5.38 2.16
N LEU A 121 4.47 6.06 2.45
CA LEU A 121 3.18 5.77 1.83
C LEU A 121 3.22 5.92 0.30
N GLN A 122 3.78 7.02 -0.20
CA GLN A 122 3.98 7.23 -1.64
C GLN A 122 4.86 6.13 -2.26
N GLY A 123 5.89 5.70 -1.55
CA GLY A 123 6.75 4.58 -1.95
C GLY A 123 5.99 3.26 -2.10
N VAL A 124 5.13 2.92 -1.13
CA VAL A 124 4.26 1.73 -1.20
C VAL A 124 3.30 1.82 -2.38
N ALA A 125 2.69 2.98 -2.62
CA ALA A 125 1.84 3.21 -3.79
C ALA A 125 2.61 3.02 -5.10
N ALA A 126 3.79 3.61 -5.24
CA ALA A 126 4.64 3.48 -6.42
C ALA A 126 4.99 2.01 -6.70
N MET A 127 5.35 1.25 -5.67
CA MET A 127 5.60 -0.18 -5.79
C MET A 127 4.37 -0.94 -6.29
N SER A 128 3.19 -0.66 -5.75
CA SER A 128 1.95 -1.29 -6.24
C SER A 128 1.68 -1.00 -7.72
N TYR A 129 1.95 0.24 -8.15
CA TYR A 129 1.81 0.68 -9.53
C TYR A 129 2.80 -0.06 -10.44
N PHE A 130 4.10 -0.06 -10.10
CA PHE A 130 5.12 -0.71 -10.92
C PHE A 130 4.90 -2.22 -11.02
N MET A 131 4.53 -2.87 -9.94
CA MET A 131 4.24 -4.31 -9.97
C MET A 131 3.04 -4.62 -10.87
N ALA A 132 2.00 -3.79 -10.86
CA ALA A 132 0.85 -3.96 -11.73
C ALA A 132 1.19 -3.71 -13.20
N GLN A 133 1.98 -2.68 -13.49
CA GLN A 133 2.45 -2.35 -14.84
C GLN A 133 3.38 -3.43 -15.40
N ASP A 134 4.37 -3.88 -14.63
CA ASP A 134 5.31 -4.95 -15.00
C ASP A 134 4.59 -6.28 -15.27
N THR A 135 3.57 -6.58 -14.48
CA THR A 135 2.73 -7.76 -14.68
C THR A 135 1.99 -7.70 -16.02
N LEU A 136 1.39 -6.56 -16.36
CA LEU A 136 0.68 -6.40 -17.63
C LEU A 136 1.61 -6.43 -18.83
N ALA A 137 2.76 -5.76 -18.75
CA ALA A 137 3.75 -5.76 -19.83
C ALA A 137 4.26 -7.17 -20.17
N LYS A 138 4.24 -8.09 -19.21
CA LYS A 138 4.64 -9.50 -19.40
C LYS A 138 3.50 -10.42 -19.85
N ILE A 139 2.24 -9.98 -19.77
CA ILE A 139 1.05 -10.76 -20.14
C ILE A 139 0.46 -10.30 -21.49
N GLY A 140 0.60 -9.02 -21.84
CA GLY A 140 0.04 -8.46 -23.07
C GLY A 140 0.74 -8.93 -24.35
N ASP A 141 -0.06 -9.16 -25.40
CA ASP A 141 0.37 -9.15 -26.79
C ASP A 141 0.66 -7.71 -27.24
N ASP A 142 1.54 -7.48 -28.23
CA ASP A 142 2.12 -6.16 -28.55
C ASP A 142 1.09 -5.01 -28.72
N GLU A 143 -0.13 -5.30 -29.18
CA GLU A 143 -1.21 -4.31 -29.32
C GLU A 143 -1.84 -3.86 -27.98
N ALA A 144 -1.99 -4.76 -27.01
CA ALA A 144 -2.54 -4.44 -25.69
C ALA A 144 -1.60 -3.50 -24.91
N SER A 145 -0.29 -3.60 -25.15
CA SER A 145 0.74 -2.79 -24.50
C SER A 145 0.53 -1.28 -24.71
N SER A 146 -0.02 -0.87 -25.86
CA SER A 146 -0.30 0.53 -26.18
C SER A 146 -1.43 1.15 -25.33
N LEU A 147 -2.49 0.38 -25.02
CA LEU A 147 -3.61 0.80 -24.15
C LEU A 147 -3.22 0.89 -22.67
N TYR A 148 -2.19 0.15 -22.24
CA TYR A 148 -1.77 0.07 -20.84
C TYR A 148 -0.56 0.95 -20.49
N CYS A 149 0.26 1.36 -21.47
CA CYS A 149 1.46 2.18 -21.26
C CYS A 149 1.39 3.62 -21.81
N GLY A 150 0.32 4.01 -22.51
CA GLY A 150 0.11 5.39 -22.99
C GLY A 150 -0.24 6.40 -21.88
N LYS A 151 -0.12 7.71 -22.16
CA LYS A 151 -0.44 8.80 -21.20
C LYS A 151 -1.88 8.74 -20.68
N ASP A 152 -2.80 8.25 -21.51
CA ASP A 152 -4.21 8.01 -21.18
C ASP A 152 -4.49 6.59 -20.69
N SER A 153 -3.45 5.84 -20.32
CA SER A 153 -3.65 4.47 -19.87
C SER A 153 -4.49 4.42 -18.61
N VAL A 154 -5.16 3.28 -18.47
CA VAL A 154 -5.96 2.93 -17.30
C VAL A 154 -5.15 3.11 -16.00
N PHE A 155 -3.83 3.01 -16.03
CA PHE A 155 -2.88 3.15 -14.93
C PHE A 155 -2.40 4.57 -14.65
N ASN A 156 -2.10 5.33 -15.71
CA ASN A 156 -1.45 6.63 -15.58
C ASN A 156 -2.36 7.69 -14.96
N ARG A 157 -3.65 7.75 -15.34
CA ARG A 157 -4.57 8.75 -14.78
C ARG A 157 -4.73 8.59 -13.24
N PRO A 158 -5.05 7.40 -12.69
CA PRO A 158 -5.11 7.22 -11.25
C PRO A 158 -3.79 7.54 -10.53
N TRP A 159 -2.65 7.23 -11.14
CA TRP A 159 -1.34 7.52 -10.56
C TRP A 159 -1.09 9.03 -10.47
N LEU A 160 -1.33 9.77 -11.55
CA LEU A 160 -1.19 11.23 -11.57
C LEU A 160 -2.12 11.89 -10.55
N GLU A 161 -3.35 11.41 -10.43
CA GLU A 161 -4.30 11.92 -9.44
C GLU A 161 -3.84 11.67 -8.00
N TYR A 162 -3.38 10.45 -7.71
CA TYR A 162 -2.82 10.06 -6.42
C TYR A 162 -1.62 10.93 -6.03
N THR A 163 -0.64 11.05 -6.92
CA THR A 163 0.58 11.83 -6.69
C THR A 163 0.24 13.29 -6.45
N ARG A 164 -0.62 13.89 -7.28
CA ARG A 164 -1.09 15.28 -7.09
C ARG A 164 -1.75 15.48 -5.73
N LYS A 165 -2.67 14.58 -5.32
CA LYS A 165 -3.39 14.71 -4.04
C LYS A 165 -2.45 14.57 -2.85
N THR A 166 -1.53 13.61 -2.89
CA THR A 166 -0.57 13.39 -1.80
C THR A 166 0.51 14.48 -1.71
N ASP A 167 0.94 15.03 -2.85
CA ASP A 167 1.88 16.17 -2.87
C ASP A 167 1.21 17.46 -2.37
N ASN A 168 -0.06 17.70 -2.73
CA ASN A 168 -0.84 18.79 -2.14
C ASN A 168 -0.92 18.65 -0.63
N LEU A 169 -1.28 17.46 -0.15
CA LEU A 169 -1.42 17.17 1.27
C LEU A 169 -0.10 17.35 2.04
N ARG A 170 1.04 16.94 1.46
CA ARG A 170 2.38 17.20 2.02
C ARG A 170 2.70 18.70 2.06
N ARG A 171 2.35 19.45 1.01
CA ARG A 171 2.58 20.90 0.98
C ARG A 171 1.74 21.64 2.00
N GLU A 172 0.46 21.28 2.12
CA GLU A 172 -0.46 21.83 3.12
C GLU A 172 0.02 21.54 4.54
N PHE A 173 0.48 20.32 4.80
CA PHE A 173 1.08 19.96 6.10
C PHE A 173 2.29 20.85 6.45
N LYS A 174 3.22 21.05 5.50
CA LYS A 174 4.40 21.91 5.70
C LYS A 174 4.08 23.40 5.84
N ALA A 175 3.00 23.85 5.23
CA ALA A 175 2.59 25.26 5.26
C ALA A 175 1.66 25.59 6.44
N ALA A 176 1.20 24.58 7.18
CA ALA A 176 0.23 24.79 8.24
C ALA A 176 0.84 25.57 9.43
N PRO A 177 0.10 26.54 9.99
CA PRO A 177 0.55 27.26 11.18
C PRO A 177 0.61 26.31 12.39
N PRO A 178 1.45 26.57 13.41
CA PRO A 178 1.67 25.69 14.56
C PRO A 178 0.49 25.59 15.56
N GLN A 179 -0.72 25.91 15.14
CA GLN A 179 -1.91 25.88 15.98
C GLN A 179 -2.52 24.46 15.96
N HIS A 180 -2.54 23.79 17.13
CA HIS A 180 -3.03 22.41 17.30
C HIS A 180 -2.30 21.39 16.38
N PRO A 181 -0.98 21.22 16.56
CA PRO A 181 -0.15 20.37 15.68
C PRO A 181 -0.70 18.94 15.58
N ASP A 182 -1.20 18.38 16.68
CA ASP A 182 -1.75 17.02 16.72
C ASP A 182 -2.95 16.83 15.77
N GLY A 183 -3.86 17.82 15.71
CA GLY A 183 -5.04 17.75 14.84
C GLY A 183 -4.68 17.83 13.36
N ILE A 184 -3.72 18.69 13.02
CA ILE A 184 -3.17 18.79 11.66
C ILE A 184 -2.52 17.47 11.27
N VAL A 185 -1.62 16.93 12.12
CA VAL A 185 -0.94 15.67 11.87
C VAL A 185 -1.94 14.52 11.68
N MET A 186 -2.92 14.37 12.58
CA MET A 186 -3.92 13.31 12.49
C MET A 186 -4.69 13.37 11.18
N ASN A 187 -5.17 14.56 10.78
CA ASN A 187 -5.88 14.73 9.52
C ASN A 187 -4.99 14.40 8.31
N THR A 188 -3.76 14.90 8.30
CA THR A 188 -2.79 14.62 7.24
C THR A 188 -2.52 13.13 7.10
N VAL A 189 -2.15 12.42 8.17
CA VAL A 189 -1.84 10.99 8.06
C VAL A 189 -3.07 10.15 7.74
N THR A 190 -4.27 10.56 8.20
CA THR A 190 -5.55 9.90 7.85
C THR A 190 -5.80 9.96 6.35
N GLU A 191 -5.78 11.16 5.78
CA GLU A 191 -6.12 11.37 4.38
C GLU A 191 -5.04 10.77 3.45
N ALA A 192 -3.77 10.87 3.82
CA ALA A 192 -2.69 10.18 3.11
C ALA A 192 -2.90 8.66 3.09
N MET A 193 -3.28 8.08 4.22
CA MET A 193 -3.53 6.65 4.33
C MET A 193 -4.74 6.23 3.46
N LYS A 194 -5.86 6.96 3.51
CA LYS A 194 -7.05 6.69 2.68
C LYS A 194 -6.72 6.73 1.18
N LEU A 195 -6.01 7.76 0.74
CA LEU A 195 -5.60 7.91 -0.65
C LEU A 195 -4.70 6.75 -1.09
N THR A 196 -3.74 6.38 -0.24
CA THR A 196 -2.78 5.31 -0.51
C THR A 196 -3.46 3.95 -0.53
N GLU A 197 -4.35 3.67 0.42
CA GLU A 197 -5.10 2.42 0.48
C GLU A 197 -5.98 2.24 -0.76
N SER A 198 -6.74 3.26 -1.13
CA SER A 198 -7.60 3.21 -2.32
C SER A 198 -6.78 2.93 -3.58
N PHE A 199 -5.66 3.63 -3.75
CA PHE A 199 -4.77 3.46 -4.88
C PHE A 199 -4.12 2.06 -4.94
N VAL A 200 -3.55 1.61 -3.82
CA VAL A 200 -2.91 0.28 -3.72
C VAL A 200 -3.91 -0.84 -3.99
N ARG A 201 -5.13 -0.74 -3.45
CA ARG A 201 -6.19 -1.74 -3.72
C ARG A 201 -6.53 -1.79 -5.20
N LEU A 202 -6.68 -0.64 -5.86
CA LEU A 202 -6.92 -0.57 -7.29
C LEU A 202 -5.80 -1.26 -8.10
N MET A 203 -4.54 -0.95 -7.79
CA MET A 203 -3.39 -1.55 -8.49
C MET A 203 -3.28 -3.06 -8.25
N THR A 204 -3.53 -3.48 -7.01
CA THR A 204 -3.52 -4.91 -6.62
C THR A 204 -4.61 -5.69 -7.35
N VAL A 205 -5.84 -5.14 -7.43
CA VAL A 205 -6.94 -5.75 -8.19
C VAL A 205 -6.57 -5.87 -9.66
N ARG A 206 -6.06 -4.81 -10.28
CA ARG A 206 -5.67 -4.84 -11.70
C ARG A 206 -4.56 -5.83 -11.99
N ARG A 207 -3.52 -5.87 -11.14
CA ARG A 207 -2.45 -6.87 -11.22
C ARG A 207 -3.05 -8.28 -11.20
N ARG A 208 -3.95 -8.56 -10.25
CA ARG A 208 -4.60 -9.86 -10.11
C ARG A 208 -5.51 -10.21 -11.29
N THR A 209 -6.30 -9.27 -11.79
CA THR A 209 -7.16 -9.46 -12.98
C THR A 209 -6.33 -9.78 -14.21
N ALA A 210 -5.19 -9.09 -14.38
CA ALA A 210 -4.23 -9.37 -15.46
C ALA A 210 -3.70 -10.81 -15.37
N LEU A 211 -3.26 -11.23 -14.18
CA LEU A 211 -2.74 -12.58 -13.93
C LEU A 211 -3.77 -13.69 -14.19
N LEU A 212 -5.06 -13.41 -14.02
CA LEU A 212 -6.13 -14.38 -14.25
C LEU A 212 -6.61 -14.42 -15.71
N GLY A 213 -6.02 -13.62 -16.60
CA GLY A 213 -6.50 -13.49 -17.99
C GLY A 213 -7.91 -12.89 -18.08
N LEU A 214 -8.43 -12.31 -16.98
CA LEU A 214 -9.73 -11.65 -16.91
C LEU A 214 -9.64 -10.18 -17.37
N ILE A 215 -8.59 -9.85 -18.13
CA ILE A 215 -8.47 -8.55 -18.76
C ILE A 215 -9.71 -8.40 -19.65
N PRO A 216 -10.52 -7.34 -19.49
CA PRO A 216 -11.59 -7.09 -20.43
C PRO A 216 -10.93 -6.88 -21.79
N THR A 217 -10.98 -7.91 -22.64
CA THR A 217 -10.77 -7.76 -24.06
C THR A 217 -11.86 -6.82 -24.51
N VAL A 218 -11.50 -5.58 -24.85
CA VAL A 218 -12.35 -4.78 -25.71
C VAL A 218 -12.43 -5.60 -26.99
N THR A 219 -13.53 -6.31 -27.16
CA THR A 219 -13.92 -6.89 -28.44
C THR A 219 -14.03 -5.71 -29.39
N THR A 220 -12.96 -5.43 -30.12
CA THR A 220 -13.06 -4.74 -31.39
C THR A 220 -13.97 -5.64 -32.22
N GLY A 221 -15.19 -5.16 -32.45
CA GLY A 221 -16.13 -5.83 -33.33
C GLY A 221 -15.51 -5.93 -34.71
N SER A 222 -14.90 -7.08 -34.98
CA SER A 222 -14.65 -7.56 -36.33
C SER A 222 -16.00 -7.86 -36.96
N ALA A 223 -16.63 -6.85 -37.53
CA ALA A 223 -17.64 -7.04 -38.57
C ALA A 223 -16.91 -7.09 -39.91
N VAL A 224 -16.37 -8.25 -40.26
CA VAL A 224 -16.06 -8.60 -41.64
C VAL A 224 -17.29 -9.31 -42.22
N ALA A 225 -17.87 -8.64 -43.21
CA ALA A 225 -18.63 -9.14 -44.36
C ALA A 225 -19.38 -10.49 -44.26
N VAL A 226 -20.70 -10.42 -44.47
CA VAL A 226 -21.41 -11.19 -45.51
C VAL A 226 -22.34 -10.23 -46.24
#